data_AF-A0A950CTE3-F1
#
_entry.id   AF-A0A950CTE3-F1
#
_cell.length_a   1.000
_cell.length_b   1.000
_cell.length_c   1.000
_cell.angle_alpha   90.00
_cell.angle_beta   90.00
_cell.angle_gamma   90.00
#
_symmetry.space_group_name_H-M   'P 1'
#
loop_
_entity.id
_entity.type
_entity.pdbx_description
1 polymer ?
#
loop_
_entity_poly.entity_id
_entity_poly.type
_entity_poly.pdbx_seq_one_letter_code
_entity_poly.pdbx_strand_id
1 'polypeptide(L)' 'MESFTKALEVVAQVMRDGTATHPDDDWVRYSFEYHLGRAEEHLRFWRAGDQSEDHLSHAATRLLMALTLRELE' A
#
# COMPACT_ATOMS: atom_id res chain seq x y z
N MET A 1 20.15 6.32 -6.81
CA MET A 1 19.30 7.38 -6.21
C MET A 1 18.00 7.52 -7.01
N GLU A 2 18.10 7.65 -8.34
CA GLU A 2 16.95 7.64 -9.26
C GLU A 2 15.96 6.48 -9.04
N SER A 3 16.47 5.26 -8.78
CA SER A 3 15.65 4.08 -8.49
C SER A 3 14.81 4.20 -7.21
N PHE A 4 15.35 4.82 -6.16
CA PHE A 4 14.62 5.05 -4.91
C PHE A 4 13.53 6.10 -5.09
N THR A 5 13.82 7.19 -5.80
CA THR A 5 12.82 8.22 -6.14
C THR A 5 11.65 7.61 -6.89
N LYS A 6 11.91 6.72 -7.85
CA LYS A 6 10.84 6.11 -8.64
C LYS A 6 9.87 5.29 -7.78
N ALA A 7 10.37 4.51 -6.82
CA ALA A 7 9.52 3.74 -5.91
C ALA A 7 8.64 4.64 -5.04
N LEU A 8 9.20 5.76 -4.55
CA LEU A 8 8.44 6.73 -3.74
C LEU A 8 7.35 7.44 -4.56
N GLU A 9 7.63 7.81 -5.81
CA GLU A 9 6.63 8.40 -6.71
C GLU A 9 5.44 7.47 -6.94
N VAL A 10 5.71 6.17 -7.14
CA VAL A 10 4.69 5.14 -7.34
C VAL A 10 3.80 5.02 -6.11
N VAL A 11 4.39 4.90 -4.91
CA VAL A 11 3.63 4.85 -3.66
C VAL A 11 2.80 6.13 -3.48
N ALA A 12 3.39 7.30 -3.71
CA ALA A 12 2.68 8.56 -3.56
C ALA A 12 1.50 8.67 -4.52
N GLN A 13 1.62 8.10 -5.74
CA GLN A 13 0.52 8.03 -6.68
C GLN A 13 -0.61 7.12 -6.18
N VAL A 14 -0.28 5.90 -5.72
CA VAL A 14 -1.28 4.97 -5.16
C VAL A 14 -2.01 5.58 -3.96
N MET A 15 -1.29 6.27 -3.06
CA MET A 15 -1.90 6.97 -1.93
C MET A 15 -2.89 8.05 -2.39
N ARG A 16 -2.51 8.85 -3.40
CA ARG A 16 -3.39 9.89 -3.97
C ARG A 16 -4.64 9.29 -4.59
N ASP A 17 -4.49 8.25 -5.40
CA ASP A 17 -5.62 7.59 -6.06
C ASP A 17 -6.55 6.92 -5.02
N GLY A 18 -5.96 6.38 -3.95
CA GLY A 18 -6.70 5.83 -2.82
C GLY A 18 -7.62 6.84 -2.14
N THR A 19 -7.28 8.14 -2.11
CA THR A 19 -8.15 9.16 -1.48
C THR A 19 -9.54 9.26 -2.11
N ALA A 20 -9.70 8.83 -3.37
CA ALA A 20 -10.98 8.82 -4.05
C ALA A 20 -11.95 7.77 -3.47
N THR A 21 -11.43 6.66 -2.94
CA THR A 21 -12.23 5.57 -2.35
C THR A 21 -12.13 5.53 -0.82
N HIS A 22 -11.12 6.19 -0.27
CA HIS A 22 -10.76 6.26 1.15
C HIS A 22 -10.56 7.73 1.55
N PRO A 23 -11.66 8.52 1.64
CA PRO A 23 -11.57 9.94 1.97
C PRO A 23 -11.10 10.15 3.41
N ASP A 24 -10.59 11.35 3.69
CA ASP A 24 -10.23 11.81 5.04
C ASP A 24 -9.26 10.88 5.79
N ASP A 25 -8.32 10.28 5.05
CA ASP A 25 -7.33 9.34 5.59
C ASP A 25 -7.96 8.16 6.36
N ASP A 26 -9.14 7.67 5.96
CA ASP A 26 -9.85 6.59 6.67
C ASP A 26 -9.04 5.29 6.81
N TRP A 27 -7.98 5.14 6.03
CA TRP A 27 -7.03 4.04 6.11
C TRP A 27 -6.38 3.93 7.50
N VAL A 28 -6.28 5.02 8.26
CA VAL A 28 -5.74 5.03 9.64
C VAL A 28 -6.67 4.36 10.65
N ARG A 29 -7.94 4.14 10.30
CA ARG A 29 -8.93 3.48 11.18
C ARG A 29 -8.73 1.97 11.27
N TYR A 30 -7.98 1.41 10.33
CA TYR A 30 -7.63 -0.01 10.34
C TYR A 30 -6.31 -0.23 11.07
N SER A 31 -6.15 -1.37 11.74
CA SER A 31 -4.92 -1.68 12.47
C SER A 31 -3.74 -1.92 11.53
N PHE A 32 -2.51 -1.86 12.05
CA PHE A 32 -1.33 -2.17 11.25
C PHE A 32 -1.36 -3.63 10.73
N GLU A 33 -1.93 -4.59 11.47
CA GLU A 33 -2.07 -5.99 11.03
C GLU A 33 -3.06 -6.13 9.87
N TYR A 34 -4.12 -5.33 9.83
CA TYR A 34 -5.02 -5.31 8.69
C TYR A 34 -4.26 -4.95 7.41
N HIS A 35 -3.45 -3.89 7.45
CA HIS A 35 -2.65 -3.47 6.30
C HIS A 35 -1.61 -4.51 5.91
N LEU A 36 -0.97 -5.17 6.89
CA LEU A 36 -0.05 -6.28 6.63
C LEU A 36 -0.75 -7.44 5.89
N GLY A 37 -1.93 -7.85 6.34
CA GLY A 37 -2.73 -8.89 5.68
C GLY A 37 -3.13 -8.51 4.25
N ARG A 38 -3.50 -7.24 4.00
CA ARG A 38 -3.76 -6.76 2.63
C ARG A 38 -2.51 -6.80 1.75
N ALA A 39 -1.34 -6.43 2.30
CA ALA A 39 -0.08 -6.53 1.56
C ALA A 39 0.23 -7.97 1.14
N GLU A 40 0.07 -8.93 2.06
CA GLU A 40 0.25 -10.35 1.79
C GLU A 40 -0.68 -10.88 0.69
N GLU A 41 -1.94 -10.41 0.68
CA GLU A 41 -2.91 -10.77 -0.35
C GLU A 41 -2.48 -10.29 -1.74
N HIS A 42 -2.06 -9.02 -1.88
CA HIS A 42 -1.55 -8.51 -3.16
C HIS A 42 -0.31 -9.30 -3.61
N LEU A 43 0.61 -9.65 -2.70
CA LEU A 43 1.77 -10.48 -3.04
C LEU A 43 1.36 -11.89 -3.50
N ARG A 44 0.30 -12.47 -2.93
CA ARG A 44 -0.26 -13.75 -3.39
C ARG A 44 -0.86 -13.63 -4.79
N PHE A 45 -1.66 -12.61 -5.06
CA PHE A 45 -2.25 -12.40 -6.40
C PHE A 45 -1.17 -12.17 -7.46
N TRP A 46 -0.17 -11.34 -7.15
CA TRP A 46 0.97 -11.15 -8.04
C TRP A 46 1.70 -12.47 -8.37
N ARG A 47 1.97 -13.31 -7.37
CA ARG A 47 2.58 -14.64 -7.58
C ARG A 47 1.70 -15.59 -8.38
N ALA A 48 0.38 -15.43 -8.32
CA ALA A 48 -0.56 -16.18 -9.12
C ALA A 48 -0.65 -15.70 -10.58
N GLY A 49 0.08 -14.63 -10.94
CA GLY A 49 0.07 -14.03 -12.27
C GLY A 49 -1.14 -13.14 -12.52
N ASP A 50 -1.80 -12.68 -11.45
CA ASP A 50 -2.88 -11.71 -11.58
C ASP A 50 -2.36 -10.36 -12.10
N GLN A 51 -3.12 -9.77 -13.01
CA GLN A 51 -2.81 -8.50 -13.69
C GLN A 51 -3.98 -7.53 -13.62
N SER A 52 -5.01 -7.79 -12.82
CA SER A 52 -6.14 -6.86 -12.68
C SER A 52 -5.74 -5.53 -12.06
N GLU A 53 -4.66 -5.52 -11.26
CA GLU A 53 -4.12 -4.35 -10.58
C GLU A 53 -2.58 -4.38 -10.57
N ASP A 54 -1.96 -3.25 -10.24
CA ASP A 54 -0.52 -3.21 -9.95
C ASP A 54 -0.25 -3.70 -8.52
N HIS A 55 -0.32 -5.00 -8.32
CA HIS A 55 -0.25 -5.61 -7.00
C HIS A 55 1.02 -5.25 -6.21
N LEU A 56 2.17 -5.04 -6.87
CA LEU A 56 3.41 -4.71 -6.16
C LEU A 56 3.36 -3.30 -5.57
N SER A 57 2.82 -2.31 -6.29
CA SER A 57 2.69 -0.95 -5.77
C SER A 57 1.67 -0.88 -4.63
N HIS A 58 0.55 -1.58 -4.74
CA HIS A 58 -0.43 -1.70 -3.66
C HIS A 58 0.13 -2.38 -2.42
N ALA A 59 0.88 -3.48 -2.58
CA ALA A 59 1.54 -4.16 -1.46
C ALA A 59 2.57 -3.25 -0.76
N ALA A 60 3.39 -2.53 -1.52
CA ALA A 60 4.38 -1.59 -0.97
C ALA A 60 3.70 -0.47 -0.18
N THR A 61 2.63 0.13 -0.73
CA THR A 61 1.85 1.16 -0.05
C THR A 61 1.25 0.64 1.26
N ARG A 62 0.66 -0.56 1.26
CA ARG A 62 0.11 -1.20 2.47
C ARG A 62 1.18 -1.43 3.55
N LEU A 63 2.39 -1.86 3.17
CA LEU A 63 3.49 -2.02 4.12
C LEU A 63 3.92 -0.69 4.74
N LEU A 64 3.93 0.40 3.96
CA LEU A 64 4.23 1.74 4.49
C LEU A 64 3.13 2.27 5.41
N MET A 65 1.86 2.01 5.10
CA MET A 65 0.75 2.30 6.01
C MET A 65 0.88 1.52 7.32
N ALA A 66 1.14 0.22 7.26
CA ALA A 66 1.35 -0.64 8.43
C ALA A 66 2.52 -0.14 9.29
N LEU A 67 3.65 0.17 8.64
CA LEU A 67 4.82 0.75 9.31
C LEU A 67 4.44 2.07 10.00
N THR A 68 3.75 2.97 9.31
CA THR A 68 3.34 4.27 9.85
C THR A 68 2.50 4.10 11.11
N LEU A 69 1.49 3.21 11.08
CA LEU A 69 0.62 2.98 12.23
C LEU A 69 1.37 2.34 13.40
N ARG A 70 2.24 1.36 13.13
CA ARG A 70 3.09 0.75 14.17
C ARG A 70 3.98 1.77 14.89
N GLU A 71 4.50 2.77 14.18
CA GLU A 71 5.37 3.80 14.78
C GLU A 71 4.59 4.95 15.45
N LEU A 72 3.28 5.05 15.21
CA LEU A 72 2.40 6.04 15.84
C LEU A 72 1.70 5.52 17.11
N GLU A 73 1.66 4.20 17.30
CA GLU A 73 1.23 3.52 18.54
C GLU A 73 2.27 3.64 19.66
#